data_AF-A0A1R4B6H4-F1
#
_entry.id   AF-A0A1R4B6H4-F1
#
_cell.length_a   1.000
_cell.length_b   1.000
_cell.length_c   1.000
_cell.angle_alpha   90.00
_cell.angle_beta   90.00
_cell.angle_gamma   90.00
#
_symmetry.space_group_name_H-M   'P 1'
#
loop_
_entity.id
_entity.type
_entity.pdbx_description
1 polymer ?
#
loop_
_entity_poly.entity_id
_entity_poly.type
_entity_poly.pdbx_seq_one_letter_code
_entity_poly.pdbx_strand_id
1 'polypeptide(L)'
;MITKIDLENLENQYQIALDHVDKIERVDFYPSYPKEISDFMLVLTQEPWGISYRPSEISNILNNIDQANIDEIREVLTGASRAERFCDGSWENSLKSRMLDPVFKRLREIINI
;
A
#
# COMPACT_ATOMS: atom_id res chain seq x y z
N MET A 1 1.51 -17.23 -8.11
CA MET A 1 2.92 -16.98 -7.75
C MET A 1 3.19 -15.54 -8.09
N ILE A 2 3.66 -14.74 -7.13
CA ILE A 2 3.99 -13.33 -7.37
C ILE A 2 5.28 -13.28 -8.18
N THR A 3 5.27 -12.47 -9.24
CA THR A 3 6.36 -12.35 -10.22
C THR A 3 7.05 -10.99 -10.12
N LYS A 4 8.20 -10.89 -10.80
CA LYS A 4 8.89 -9.61 -11.03
C LYS A 4 7.98 -8.55 -11.65
N ILE A 5 7.18 -8.94 -12.65
CA ILE A 5 6.28 -8.03 -13.38
C ILE A 5 5.20 -7.50 -12.44
N ASP A 6 4.68 -8.35 -11.55
CA ASP A 6 3.70 -7.90 -10.55
C ASP A 6 4.33 -6.80 -9.67
N LEU A 7 5.54 -7.04 -9.15
CA LEU A 7 6.24 -6.05 -8.32
C LEU A 7 6.49 -4.75 -9.08
N GLU A 8 7.01 -4.81 -10.32
CA GLU A 8 7.27 -3.63 -11.14
C GLU A 8 5.98 -2.81 -11.37
N ASN A 9 4.86 -3.48 -11.63
CA ASN A 9 3.56 -2.83 -11.78
C ASN A 9 3.13 -2.15 -10.47
N LEU A 10 3.26 -2.83 -9.34
CA LEU A 10 2.90 -2.29 -8.04
C LEU A 10 3.74 -1.06 -7.68
N GLU A 11 5.06 -1.13 -7.89
CA GLU A 11 6.00 -0.03 -7.65
C GLU A 11 5.73 1.18 -8.54
N ASN A 12 5.42 0.95 -9.82
CA ASN A 12 5.07 2.02 -10.74
C ASN A 12 3.78 2.73 -10.30
N GLN A 13 2.75 1.99 -9.91
CA GLN A 13 1.50 2.57 -9.41
C GLN A 13 1.71 3.34 -8.10
N TYR A 14 2.54 2.83 -7.20
CA TYR A 14 2.92 3.53 -5.98
C TYR A 14 3.66 4.84 -6.29
N GLN A 15 4.62 4.82 -7.20
CA GLN A 15 5.36 6.03 -7.60
C GLN A 15 4.42 7.08 -8.21
N ILE A 16 3.52 6.67 -9.11
CA ILE A 16 2.50 7.57 -9.68
C ILE A 16 1.63 8.18 -8.57
N ALA A 17 1.21 7.38 -7.59
CA ALA A 17 0.45 7.88 -6.45
C ALA A 17 1.24 8.90 -5.61
N LEU A 18 2.53 8.63 -5.35
CA LEU A 18 3.43 9.56 -4.65
C LEU A 18 3.56 10.91 -5.38
N ASP A 19 3.67 10.88 -6.72
CA ASP A 19 3.79 12.07 -7.56
C ASP A 19 2.49 12.91 -7.61
N HIS A 20 1.40 12.42 -7.02
CA HIS A 20 0.08 13.08 -6.98
C HIS A 20 -0.38 13.41 -5.56
N VAL A 21 0.44 13.19 -4.54
CA VAL A 21 0.10 13.47 -3.12
C VAL A 21 -0.21 14.95 -2.90
N ASP A 22 0.47 15.85 -3.60
CA ASP A 22 0.25 17.29 -3.53
C ASP A 22 -1.07 17.75 -4.16
N LYS A 23 -1.71 16.89 -4.96
CA LYS A 23 -3.02 17.12 -5.58
C LYS A 23 -4.20 16.60 -4.76
N ILE A 24 -3.95 16.06 -3.55
CA ILE A 24 -5.03 15.69 -2.64
C ILE A 24 -5.73 16.96 -2.16
N GLU A 25 -7.02 17.06 -2.44
CA GLU A 25 -7.85 18.16 -1.96
C GLU A 25 -8.60 17.74 -0.69
N ARG A 26 -9.13 18.72 0.05
CA ARG A 26 -10.06 18.46 1.15
C ARG A 26 -11.42 19.06 0.84
N VAL A 27 -12.45 18.22 0.79
CA VAL A 27 -13.84 18.60 0.60
C VAL A 27 -14.59 18.22 1.87
N ASP A 28 -15.20 19.21 2.55
CA ASP A 28 -15.92 18.99 3.80
C ASP A 28 -15.14 18.19 4.86
N PHE A 29 -13.84 18.51 5.01
CA PHE A 29 -12.84 17.85 5.89
C PHE A 29 -12.37 16.46 5.45
N TYR A 30 -12.99 15.86 4.44
CA TYR A 30 -12.61 14.58 3.87
C TYR A 30 -11.58 14.76 2.73
N PRO A 31 -10.57 13.87 2.62
CA PRO A 31 -9.67 13.89 1.49
C PRO A 31 -10.40 13.49 0.21
N SER A 32 -10.23 14.28 -0.84
CA SER A 32 -10.59 13.94 -2.20
C SER A 32 -9.32 13.50 -2.92
N TYR A 33 -9.19 12.18 -3.13
CA TYR A 33 -8.01 11.61 -3.76
C TYR A 33 -8.08 11.75 -5.28
N PRO A 34 -6.99 12.18 -5.93
CA PRO A 34 -6.89 12.11 -7.38
C PRO A 34 -6.99 10.65 -7.87
N LYS A 35 -7.32 10.49 -9.15
CA LYS A 35 -7.56 9.18 -9.76
C LYS A 35 -6.37 8.25 -9.58
N GLU A 36 -5.17 8.77 -9.70
CA GLU A 36 -3.90 8.04 -9.60
C GLU A 36 -3.73 7.35 -8.24
N ILE A 37 -4.08 8.05 -7.16
CA ILE A 37 -4.03 7.48 -5.82
C ILE A 37 -5.13 6.43 -5.67
N SER A 38 -6.33 6.70 -6.20
CA SER A 38 -7.45 5.74 -6.18
C SER A 38 -7.16 4.46 -6.98
N ASP A 39 -6.48 4.59 -8.12
CA ASP A 39 -6.04 3.46 -8.94
C ASP A 39 -5.02 2.60 -8.17
N PHE A 40 -4.06 3.24 -7.49
CA PHE A 40 -3.12 2.52 -6.63
C PHE A 40 -3.82 1.80 -5.47
N MET A 41 -4.78 2.44 -4.80
CA MET A 41 -5.60 1.78 -3.77
C MET A 41 -6.30 0.54 -4.33
N LEU A 42 -6.85 0.64 -5.55
CA LEU A 42 -7.52 -0.47 -6.21
C LEU A 42 -6.57 -1.63 -6.52
N VAL A 43 -5.34 -1.35 -6.97
CA VAL A 43 -4.31 -2.37 -7.23
C VAL A 43 -4.04 -3.21 -5.99
N LEU A 44 -4.00 -2.60 -4.80
CA LEU A 44 -3.79 -3.32 -3.53
C LEU A 44 -4.93 -4.29 -3.17
N THR A 45 -6.10 -4.14 -3.77
CA THR A 45 -7.27 -5.02 -3.55
C THR A 45 -7.37 -6.17 -4.55
N GLN A 46 -6.57 -6.15 -5.61
CA GLN A 46 -6.61 -7.12 -6.70
C GLN A 46 -5.53 -8.19 -6.55
N GLU A 47 -5.74 -9.36 -7.16
CA GLU A 47 -4.70 -10.37 -7.26
C GLU A 47 -3.47 -9.82 -8.03
N PRO A 48 -2.23 -10.16 -7.60
CA PRO A 48 -1.92 -11.11 -6.54
C PRO A 48 -1.85 -10.49 -5.12
N TRP A 49 -2.18 -9.21 -4.94
CA TRP A 49 -1.96 -8.48 -3.68
C TRP A 49 -3.07 -8.65 -2.66
N GLY A 50 -4.30 -8.44 -3.09
CA GLY A 50 -5.47 -8.45 -2.22
C GLY A 50 -5.74 -9.85 -1.66
N ILE A 51 -5.80 -9.96 -0.34
CA ILE A 51 -6.16 -11.19 0.37
C ILE A 51 -7.08 -10.91 1.56
N SER A 52 -7.54 -11.96 2.23
CA SER A 52 -8.01 -11.82 3.61
C SER A 52 -6.83 -11.42 4.50
N TYR A 53 -7.03 -10.42 5.37
CA TYR A 53 -6.00 -9.93 6.29
C TYR A 53 -6.52 -9.91 7.72
N ARG A 54 -5.59 -9.89 8.69
CA ARG A 54 -5.90 -9.74 10.11
C ARG A 54 -5.51 -8.33 10.57
N PRO A 55 -6.48 -7.43 10.81
CA PRO A 55 -6.18 -6.06 11.24
C PRO A 55 -5.30 -5.97 12.49
N SER A 56 -5.46 -6.91 13.43
CA SER A 56 -4.67 -6.96 14.67
C SER A 56 -3.18 -7.22 14.45
N GLU A 57 -2.81 -7.87 13.34
CA GLU A 57 -1.43 -8.28 13.07
C GLU A 57 -0.63 -7.22 12.29
N ILE A 58 -1.31 -6.28 11.61
CA ILE A 58 -0.65 -5.35 10.68
C ILE A 58 0.46 -4.54 11.37
N SER A 59 0.19 -4.03 12.57
CA SER A 59 1.21 -3.27 13.31
C SER A 59 2.40 -4.14 13.71
N ASN A 60 2.17 -5.40 14.07
CA ASN A 60 3.24 -6.33 14.43
C ASN A 60 4.09 -6.72 13.22
N ILE A 61 3.45 -6.96 12.06
CA ILE A 61 4.14 -7.25 10.80
C ILE A 61 4.98 -6.05 10.38
N LEU A 62 4.43 -4.83 10.41
CA LEU A 62 5.17 -3.61 10.06
C LEU A 62 6.40 -3.39 10.97
N ASN A 63 6.28 -3.66 12.26
CA ASN A 63 7.40 -3.57 13.20
C ASN A 63 8.49 -4.62 12.96
N ASN A 64 8.17 -5.72 12.26
CA ASN A 64 9.08 -6.82 11.95
C ASN A 64 9.21 -7.04 10.43
N ILE A 65 9.02 -5.98 9.63
CA ILE A 65 8.89 -6.09 8.17
C ILE A 65 10.09 -6.76 7.50
N ASP A 66 11.29 -6.57 8.03
CA ASP A 66 12.53 -7.19 7.52
C ASP A 66 12.51 -8.74 7.60
N GLN A 67 11.65 -9.32 8.45
CA GLN A 67 11.48 -10.77 8.60
C GLN A 67 10.17 -11.27 7.97
N ALA A 68 9.31 -10.38 7.48
CA ALA A 68 8.01 -10.73 6.97
C ALA A 68 8.13 -11.68 5.76
N ASN A 69 7.22 -12.65 5.67
CA ASN A 69 7.06 -13.49 4.51
C ASN A 69 6.09 -12.87 3.49
N ILE A 70 5.91 -13.54 2.35
CA ILE A 70 5.11 -13.01 1.25
C ILE A 70 3.63 -12.82 1.61
N ASP A 71 3.05 -13.72 2.40
CA ASP A 71 1.64 -13.61 2.80
C ASP A 71 1.45 -12.50 3.83
N GLU A 72 2.40 -12.31 4.76
CA GLU A 72 2.40 -11.19 5.70
C GLU A 72 2.50 -9.83 4.99
N ILE A 73 3.32 -9.74 3.92
CA ILE A 73 3.38 -8.53 3.09
C ILE A 73 2.03 -8.26 2.42
N ARG A 74 1.37 -9.30 1.87
CA ARG A 74 0.04 -9.16 1.25
C ARG A 74 -1.02 -8.75 2.27
N GLU A 75 -0.92 -9.22 3.53
CA GLU A 75 -1.78 -8.75 4.62
C GLU A 75 -1.58 -7.25 4.87
N VAL A 76 -0.35 -6.76 4.89
CA VAL A 76 -0.04 -5.32 5.05
C VAL A 76 -0.57 -4.49 3.89
N LEU A 77 -0.36 -4.93 2.64
CA LEU A 77 -0.88 -4.25 1.45
C LEU A 77 -2.41 -4.19 1.45
N THR A 78 -3.06 -5.30 1.81
CA THR A 78 -4.52 -5.33 1.99
C THR A 78 -4.94 -4.38 3.11
N GLY A 79 -4.27 -4.41 4.26
CA GLY A 79 -4.54 -3.52 5.38
C GLY A 79 -4.44 -2.04 4.99
N ALA A 80 -3.42 -1.66 4.22
CA ALA A 80 -3.26 -0.32 3.68
C ALA A 80 -4.44 0.09 2.78
N SER A 81 -4.86 -0.77 1.85
CA SER A 81 -6.06 -0.50 1.01
C SER A 81 -7.34 -0.26 1.81
N ARG A 82 -7.42 -0.84 3.02
CA ARG A 82 -8.59 -0.73 3.92
C ARG A 82 -8.46 0.39 4.95
N ALA A 83 -7.31 1.06 5.02
CA ALA A 83 -7.07 2.14 5.99
C ALA A 83 -7.98 3.35 5.74
N GLU A 84 -8.40 3.60 4.49
CA GLU A 84 -9.32 4.71 4.17
C GLU A 84 -10.79 4.44 4.54
N ARG A 85 -11.09 3.37 5.27
CA ARG A 85 -12.47 2.99 5.60
C ARG A 85 -13.28 4.11 6.28
N PHE A 86 -12.61 5.01 7.00
CA PHE A 86 -13.23 6.12 7.70
C PHE A 86 -13.06 7.48 7.00
N CYS A 87 -12.47 7.49 5.78
CA CYS A 87 -12.20 8.68 4.99
C CYS A 87 -11.44 9.78 5.78
N ASP A 88 -10.55 9.38 6.68
CA ASP A 88 -9.90 10.30 7.64
C ASP A 88 -8.58 10.87 7.13
N GLY A 89 -8.15 10.54 5.91
CA GLY A 89 -6.83 10.93 5.42
C GLY A 89 -5.73 9.94 5.74
N SER A 90 -6.06 8.71 6.17
CA SER A 90 -5.07 7.66 6.42
C SER A 90 -4.14 7.42 5.23
N TRP A 91 -4.65 7.49 4.00
CA TRP A 91 -3.84 7.39 2.79
C TRP A 91 -2.97 8.61 2.52
N GLU A 92 -3.51 9.82 2.71
CA GLU A 92 -2.71 11.05 2.63
C GLU A 92 -1.48 10.94 3.56
N ASN A 93 -1.70 10.53 4.81
CA ASN A 93 -0.64 10.35 5.79
C ASN A 93 0.34 9.24 5.39
N SER A 94 -0.17 8.08 4.96
CA SER A 94 0.66 6.92 4.58
C SER A 94 1.58 7.23 3.41
N LEU A 95 1.09 7.96 2.41
CA LEU A 95 1.89 8.38 1.26
C LEU A 95 2.93 9.45 1.65
N LYS A 96 2.53 10.46 2.44
CA LYS A 96 3.45 11.50 2.92
C LYS A 96 4.56 10.94 3.80
N SER A 97 4.25 9.97 4.65
CA SER A 97 5.22 9.33 5.53
C SER A 97 5.99 8.20 4.86
N ARG A 98 5.70 7.89 3.60
CA ARG A 98 6.30 6.77 2.86
C ARG A 98 6.21 5.44 3.61
N MET A 99 5.06 5.18 4.23
CA MET A 99 4.83 4.03 5.12
C MET A 99 5.09 2.68 4.42
N LEU A 100 4.86 2.60 3.10
CA LEU A 100 5.03 1.37 2.33
C LEU A 100 6.46 1.14 1.82
N ASP A 101 7.38 2.11 1.91
CA ASP A 101 8.76 1.95 1.41
C ASP A 101 9.48 0.71 2.00
N PRO A 102 9.40 0.43 3.33
CA PRO A 102 9.97 -0.79 3.90
C PRO A 102 9.31 -2.07 3.38
N VAL A 103 8.02 -2.02 3.05
CA VAL A 103 7.27 -3.16 2.48
C VAL A 103 7.79 -3.49 1.08
N PHE A 104 7.97 -2.48 0.23
CA PHE A 104 8.55 -2.63 -1.10
C PHE A 104 9.99 -3.16 -1.06
N LYS A 105 10.81 -2.62 -0.14
CA LYS A 105 12.18 -3.11 0.08
C LYS A 105 12.17 -4.60 0.41
N ARG A 106 11.35 -5.04 1.36
CA ARG A 106 11.25 -6.45 1.73
C ARG A 106 10.75 -7.32 0.58
N LEU A 107 9.77 -6.84 -0.18
CA LEU A 107 9.19 -7.58 -1.29
C LEU A 107 10.23 -7.85 -2.41
N ARG A 108 11.11 -6.89 -2.70
CA ARG A 108 12.26 -7.08 -3.61
C ARG A 108 13.18 -8.21 -3.16
N GLU A 109 13.54 -8.24 -1.87
CA GLU A 109 14.38 -9.29 -1.28
C GLU A 109 13.76 -10.68 -1.44
N ILE A 110 12.44 -10.81 -1.24
CA ILE A 110 11.73 -12.09 -1.40
C ILE A 110 11.71 -12.55 -2.86
N ILE A 111 11.53 -11.62 -3.80
CA ILE A 111 11.44 -11.93 -5.23
C ILE A 111 12.85 -12.09 -5.85
N ASN A 112 13.91 -11.82 -5.10
CA ASN A 112 15.33 -11.83 -5.52
C ASN A 112 15.66 -10.83 -6.62
N ILE A 113 15.26 -9.56 -6.43
CA ILE A 113 15.52 -8.45 -7.37
C ILE A 113 16.23 -7.31 -6.66
#